data_AF-F0R8E6-F1
#
_entry.id   AF-F0R8E6-F1
#
_cell.length_a   1.000
_cell.length_b   1.000
_cell.length_c   1.000
_cell.angle_alpha   90.00
_cell.angle_beta   90.00
_cell.angle_gamma   90.00
#
_symmetry.space_group_name_H-M   'P 1'
#
loop_
_entity.id
_entity.type
_entity.pdbx_description
1 polymer ?
#
loop_
_entity_poly.entity_id
_entity_poly.type
_entity_poly.pdbx_seq_one_letter_code
_entity_poly.pdbx_strand_id
1 'polypeptide(L)'
;MAGYRRQNADGPNSEEKALDLFAEMMIEKIESINEDWRKPWFTEGALQWPRNLSGREYNGMNAFMLMLHCEKEGYKIPRFCTFDCVQRMNKPGKDGQELPRVSVLRGEKSFPVMLTTFTCIHKETKEKIKYDDYKNLSEDEKKEYNVYPRMQVFRVFNVQQTNLREARPELWEKLEKENGRPEVKAGEQFDFEPVDRMISENLWICPIRPMHQDSAYYSITKNEIVVPEKRQFKDGEAFYGTLFHEMTHSTGAKGVLDRLEPTAFGSKEYAREELVAELGSALVSQRYGMTKHIKEDSCAYLKSWLDSLKESPQFIKTTLMDVKKASSIITQKVDRIARGLDEDNTERIANGTSPKGKTFYASVAYLQTTDDRSQLDELREKGDYEGLLACAKEYYDGNGMDEQYTYQTPLQHRGDDLLVEDKDFAVVYNGSVGGTYEVMLKYSEQEVRDHINRYGIDRASVDVKELAKDMVVEQFAKLTHQRMPVFEMPSGDILYATYNREKDALDVGSVCNAGLAVRHSFPYDYNSTLDTNLQAVNEKLNELDEYREELQEAEYGGGMRR
;
A
#
# COMPACT_ATOMS: atom_id res chain seq x y z
N MET A 1 -20.89 -38.68 -7.62
CA MET A 1 -20.66 -38.12 -8.97
C MET A 1 -21.97 -37.53 -9.49
N ALA A 2 -22.21 -36.24 -9.23
CA ALA A 2 -23.38 -35.53 -9.72
C ALA A 2 -22.94 -34.69 -10.94
N GLY A 3 -23.25 -35.18 -12.13
CA GLY A 3 -22.90 -34.55 -13.39
C GLY A 3 -23.84 -33.38 -13.72
N TYR A 4 -23.23 -32.31 -14.20
CA TYR A 4 -23.83 -31.09 -14.71
C TYR A 4 -24.87 -31.39 -15.80
N ARG A 5 -26.15 -31.04 -15.59
CA ARG A 5 -27.19 -31.13 -16.63
C ARG A 5 -27.31 -29.80 -17.36
N ARG A 6 -26.93 -29.77 -18.64
CA ARG A 6 -27.23 -28.68 -19.57
C ARG A 6 -28.24 -29.15 -20.62
N GLN A 7 -29.33 -28.41 -20.77
CA GLN A 7 -30.16 -28.39 -21.97
C GLN A 7 -29.72 -27.19 -22.82
N ASN A 8 -29.15 -27.45 -24.00
CA ASN A 8 -29.26 -26.65 -25.23
C ASN A 8 -28.57 -27.41 -26.38
N ALA A 9 -29.24 -27.45 -27.55
CA ALA A 9 -28.94 -28.37 -28.65
C ALA A 9 -27.77 -27.93 -29.57
N ASP A 10 -27.22 -26.74 -29.37
CA ASP A 10 -25.96 -26.31 -29.97
C ASP A 10 -24.96 -26.10 -28.83
N GLY A 11 -23.88 -26.90 -28.82
CA GLY A 11 -22.92 -26.92 -27.71
C GLY A 11 -22.36 -25.53 -27.36
N PRO A 12 -21.80 -25.35 -26.15
CA PRO A 12 -21.54 -24.02 -25.62
C PRO A 12 -20.56 -23.23 -26.49
N ASN A 13 -20.85 -21.95 -26.68
CA ASN A 13 -19.99 -21.03 -27.42
C ASN A 13 -18.67 -20.81 -26.65
N SER A 14 -17.68 -20.15 -27.27
CA SER A 14 -16.34 -20.00 -26.66
C SER A 14 -16.37 -19.23 -25.34
N GLU A 15 -17.30 -18.29 -25.17
CA GLU A 15 -17.49 -17.51 -23.94
C GLU A 15 -18.04 -18.40 -22.82
N GLU A 16 -19.08 -19.17 -23.10
CA GLU A 16 -19.68 -20.11 -22.15
C GLU A 16 -18.65 -21.16 -21.69
N LYS A 17 -17.86 -21.72 -22.61
CA LYS A 17 -16.79 -22.67 -22.25
C LYS A 17 -15.73 -22.05 -21.35
N ALA A 18 -15.39 -20.78 -21.57
CA ALA A 18 -14.41 -20.09 -20.74
C ALA A 18 -15.00 -19.73 -19.36
N LEU A 19 -16.29 -19.36 -19.29
CA LEU A 19 -16.99 -19.13 -18.03
C LEU A 19 -17.12 -20.42 -17.21
N ASP A 20 -17.38 -21.55 -17.85
CA ASP A 20 -17.42 -22.85 -17.17
C ASP A 20 -16.07 -23.23 -16.58
N LEU A 21 -14.99 -23.06 -17.35
CA LEU A 21 -13.65 -23.30 -16.83
C LEU A 21 -13.35 -22.39 -15.63
N PHE A 22 -13.72 -21.11 -15.71
CA PHE A 22 -13.52 -20.18 -14.60
C PHE A 22 -14.35 -20.60 -13.38
N ALA A 23 -15.57 -21.06 -13.60
CA ALA A 23 -16.42 -21.58 -12.54
C ALA A 23 -15.82 -22.80 -11.84
N GLU A 24 -15.37 -23.78 -12.62
CA GLU A 24 -14.72 -24.99 -12.12
C GLU A 24 -13.47 -24.64 -11.30
N MET A 25 -12.63 -23.74 -11.79
CA MET A 25 -11.44 -23.27 -11.05
C MET A 25 -11.79 -22.54 -9.75
N MET A 26 -12.84 -21.73 -9.75
CA MET A 26 -13.32 -21.08 -8.51
C MET A 26 -13.82 -22.10 -7.50
N ILE A 27 -14.61 -23.08 -7.95
CA ILE A 27 -15.15 -24.14 -7.09
C ILE A 27 -13.99 -24.93 -6.48
N GLU A 28 -13.03 -25.37 -7.29
CA GLU A 28 -11.85 -26.10 -6.83
C GLU A 28 -11.05 -25.29 -5.79
N LYS A 29 -10.86 -23.98 -6.03
CA LYS A 29 -10.14 -23.12 -5.10
C LYS A 29 -10.90 -22.95 -3.78
N ILE A 30 -12.21 -22.68 -3.84
CA ILE A 30 -13.04 -22.50 -2.65
C ILE A 30 -13.15 -23.81 -1.86
N GLU A 31 -13.25 -24.97 -2.53
CA GLU A 31 -13.22 -26.27 -1.87
C GLU A 31 -11.89 -26.48 -1.14
N SER A 32 -10.75 -26.16 -1.77
CA SER A 32 -9.43 -26.25 -1.13
C SER A 32 -9.28 -25.31 0.08
N ILE A 33 -9.91 -24.14 0.07
CA ILE A 33 -9.88 -23.23 1.22
C ILE A 33 -10.90 -23.66 2.29
N ASN A 34 -12.03 -24.24 1.91
CA ASN A 34 -12.99 -24.79 2.86
C ASN A 34 -12.41 -25.97 3.66
N GLU A 35 -11.47 -26.73 3.10
CA GLU A 35 -10.70 -27.75 3.83
C GLU A 35 -9.72 -27.15 4.85
N ASP A 36 -9.13 -25.99 4.55
CA ASP A 36 -8.19 -25.28 5.41
C ASP A 36 -8.33 -23.76 5.20
N TRP A 37 -9.19 -23.14 6.00
CA TRP A 37 -9.60 -21.75 5.84
C TRP A 37 -8.47 -20.75 6.12
N ARG A 38 -7.38 -21.21 6.73
CA ARG A 38 -6.18 -20.40 6.96
C ARG A 38 -5.38 -20.19 5.67
N LYS A 39 -5.62 -21.01 4.64
CA LYS A 39 -4.97 -20.84 3.34
C LYS A 39 -5.38 -19.50 2.71
N PRO A 40 -4.41 -18.72 2.21
CA PRO A 40 -4.70 -17.50 1.47
C PRO A 40 -5.35 -17.82 0.11
N TRP A 41 -6.00 -16.82 -0.48
CA TRP A 41 -6.53 -16.93 -1.85
C TRP A 41 -5.43 -17.19 -2.88
N PHE A 42 -4.22 -16.72 -2.64
CA PHE A 42 -3.04 -17.01 -3.46
C PHE A 42 -1.89 -17.39 -2.52
N THR A 43 -1.16 -18.45 -2.85
CA THR A 43 -0.02 -18.89 -2.04
C THR A 43 0.99 -17.75 -1.82
N GLU A 44 1.45 -17.60 -0.57
CA GLU A 44 2.44 -16.59 -0.16
C GLU A 44 3.68 -16.61 -1.07
N GLY A 45 4.08 -15.44 -1.56
CA GLY A 45 5.28 -15.27 -2.37
C GLY A 45 5.21 -15.85 -3.80
N ALA A 46 4.07 -16.40 -4.24
CA ALA A 46 4.06 -17.24 -5.42
C ALA A 46 4.21 -16.47 -6.75
N LEU A 47 3.56 -15.32 -6.95
CA LEU A 47 3.43 -14.72 -8.30
C LEU A 47 3.25 -13.20 -8.31
N GLN A 48 3.97 -12.52 -9.21
CA GLN A 48 3.71 -11.13 -9.61
C GLN A 48 2.36 -10.99 -10.33
N TRP A 49 1.88 -9.76 -10.45
CA TRP A 49 0.67 -9.48 -11.21
C TRP A 49 0.83 -9.91 -12.69
N PRO A 50 -0.12 -10.68 -13.25
CA PRO A 50 0.05 -11.24 -14.59
C PRO A 50 0.06 -10.16 -15.66
N ARG A 51 0.98 -10.32 -16.62
CA ARG A 51 1.19 -9.38 -17.72
C ARG A 51 1.25 -10.12 -19.04
N ASN A 52 0.89 -9.43 -20.11
CA ASN A 52 1.19 -9.92 -21.44
C ASN A 52 2.70 -9.75 -21.74
N LEU A 53 3.15 -10.31 -22.86
CA LEU A 53 4.56 -10.25 -23.27
C LEU A 53 5.08 -8.81 -23.51
N SER A 54 4.19 -7.85 -23.80
CA SER A 54 4.58 -6.44 -23.97
C SER A 54 4.62 -5.65 -22.66
N GLY A 55 4.36 -6.29 -21.51
CA GLY A 55 4.36 -5.63 -20.21
C GLY A 55 3.01 -5.09 -19.74
N ARG A 56 1.95 -5.16 -20.55
CA ARG A 56 0.62 -4.69 -20.15
C ARG A 56 0.00 -5.66 -19.16
N GLU A 57 -0.46 -5.12 -18.04
CA GLU A 57 -1.14 -5.87 -17.00
C GLU A 57 -2.51 -6.38 -17.44
N TYR A 58 -2.82 -7.63 -17.06
CA TYR A 58 -4.18 -8.12 -17.09
C TYR A 58 -4.99 -7.45 -15.97
N ASN A 59 -6.32 -7.39 -16.13
CA ASN A 59 -7.21 -6.75 -15.16
C ASN A 59 -8.34 -7.68 -14.71
N GLY A 60 -8.85 -7.39 -13.50
CA GLY A 60 -9.98 -8.08 -12.88
C GLY A 60 -9.88 -9.60 -13.02
N MET A 61 -10.92 -10.19 -13.60
CA MET A 61 -11.04 -11.64 -13.65
C MET A 61 -9.93 -12.35 -14.42
N ASN A 62 -9.42 -11.75 -15.50
CA ASN A 62 -8.32 -12.37 -16.23
C ASN A 62 -7.08 -12.47 -15.34
N ALA A 63 -6.79 -11.45 -14.55
CA ALA A 63 -5.66 -11.51 -13.63
C ALA A 63 -5.86 -12.61 -12.58
N PHE A 64 -7.04 -12.65 -11.96
CA PHE A 64 -7.40 -13.70 -10.99
C PHE A 64 -7.19 -15.12 -11.55
N MET A 65 -7.79 -15.38 -12.70
CA MET A 65 -7.79 -16.71 -13.33
C MET A 65 -6.41 -17.12 -13.83
N LEU A 66 -5.62 -16.17 -14.33
CA LEU A 66 -4.25 -16.44 -14.74
C LEU A 66 -3.34 -16.73 -13.53
N MET A 67 -3.57 -16.07 -12.39
CA MET A 67 -2.84 -16.39 -11.14
C MET A 67 -3.20 -17.78 -10.62
N LEU A 68 -4.49 -18.14 -10.56
CA LEU A 68 -4.91 -19.50 -10.22
C LEU A 68 -4.35 -20.54 -11.19
N HIS A 69 -4.32 -20.22 -12.49
CA HIS A 69 -3.75 -21.10 -13.50
C HIS A 69 -2.23 -21.29 -13.29
N CYS A 70 -1.50 -20.22 -13.01
CA CYS A 70 -0.08 -20.30 -12.69
C CYS A 70 0.19 -21.12 -11.43
N GLU A 71 -0.60 -20.93 -10.36
CA GLU A 71 -0.51 -21.73 -9.13
C GLU A 71 -0.75 -23.21 -9.42
N LYS A 72 -1.82 -23.53 -10.16
CA LYS A 72 -2.19 -24.91 -10.51
C LYS A 72 -1.15 -25.64 -11.36
N GLU A 73 -0.57 -24.95 -12.35
CA GLU A 73 0.40 -25.55 -13.28
C GLU A 73 1.86 -25.37 -12.81
N GLY A 74 2.11 -24.65 -11.71
CA GLY A 74 3.45 -24.37 -11.20
C GLY A 74 4.25 -23.38 -12.07
N TYR A 75 3.58 -22.48 -12.79
CA TYR A 75 4.26 -21.42 -13.53
C TYR A 75 4.74 -20.34 -12.57
N LYS A 76 6.04 -20.01 -12.63
CA LYS A 76 6.71 -19.00 -11.80
C LYS A 76 6.74 -17.61 -12.44
N ILE A 77 6.66 -17.54 -13.77
CA ILE A 77 6.68 -16.27 -14.52
C ILE A 77 5.27 -16.04 -15.07
N PRO A 78 4.45 -15.15 -14.49
CA PRO A 78 3.07 -14.89 -14.91
C PRO A 78 3.02 -14.00 -16.16
N ARG A 79 3.74 -14.42 -17.21
CA ARG A 79 3.82 -13.76 -18.52
C ARG A 79 3.12 -14.60 -19.57
N PHE A 80 2.21 -13.95 -20.28
CA PHE A 80 1.34 -14.63 -21.23
C PHE A 80 1.42 -14.03 -22.63
N CYS A 81 1.28 -14.89 -23.64
CA CYS A 81 1.29 -14.50 -25.04
C CYS A 81 0.26 -15.32 -25.84
N THR A 82 -0.30 -14.73 -26.89
CA THR A 82 -1.13 -15.49 -27.85
C THR A 82 -0.23 -16.28 -28.80
N PHE A 83 -0.80 -17.30 -29.44
CA PHE A 83 -0.09 -18.04 -30.49
C PHE A 83 0.45 -17.10 -31.60
N ASP A 84 -0.35 -16.12 -32.02
CA ASP A 84 0.06 -15.13 -33.01
C ASP A 84 1.22 -14.25 -32.54
N CYS A 85 1.28 -13.97 -31.23
CA CYS A 85 2.41 -13.26 -30.65
C CYS A 85 3.70 -14.08 -30.77
N VAL A 86 3.63 -15.39 -30.52
CA VAL A 86 4.75 -16.32 -30.72
C VAL A 86 5.19 -16.36 -32.18
N GLN A 87 4.25 -16.45 -33.13
CA GLN A 87 4.58 -16.41 -34.54
C GLN A 87 5.21 -15.08 -34.96
N ARG A 88 4.77 -13.96 -34.38
CA ARG A 88 5.32 -12.62 -34.67
C ARG A 88 6.77 -12.46 -34.20
N MET A 89 7.15 -13.10 -33.08
CA MET A 89 8.54 -13.12 -32.59
C MET A 89 9.52 -13.79 -33.56
N ASN A 90 9.02 -14.59 -34.50
CA ASN A 90 9.84 -15.27 -35.51
C ASN A 90 9.95 -14.48 -36.83
N LYS A 91 9.32 -13.31 -36.94
CA LYS A 91 9.49 -12.44 -38.10
C LYS A 91 10.84 -11.71 -37.98
N PRO A 92 11.58 -11.52 -39.09
CA PRO A 92 12.84 -10.78 -39.07
C PRO A 92 12.64 -9.38 -38.49
N GLY A 93 13.59 -8.93 -37.65
CA GLY A 93 13.62 -7.57 -37.13
C GLY A 93 13.96 -6.54 -38.21
N LYS A 94 13.97 -5.25 -37.85
CA LYS A 94 14.37 -4.16 -38.77
C LYS A 94 15.80 -4.33 -39.28
N ASP A 95 16.66 -4.97 -38.50
CA ASP A 95 18.08 -5.21 -38.81
C ASP A 95 18.29 -6.50 -39.62
N GLY A 96 17.21 -7.20 -40.01
CA GLY A 96 17.26 -8.42 -40.84
C GLY A 96 17.84 -9.65 -40.14
N GLN A 97 18.26 -9.54 -38.87
CA GLN A 97 18.87 -10.64 -38.14
C GLN A 97 17.84 -11.74 -37.84
N GLU A 98 18.08 -12.93 -38.39
CA GLU A 98 17.35 -14.14 -38.02
C GLU A 98 17.80 -14.62 -36.64
N LEU A 99 16.83 -15.04 -35.87
CA LEU A 99 16.88 -15.02 -34.43
C LEU A 99 16.21 -16.37 -34.05
N PRO A 100 16.77 -17.23 -33.15
CA PRO A 100 16.26 -18.59 -32.94
C PRO A 100 14.74 -18.71 -32.74
N ARG A 101 14.15 -19.71 -33.40
CA ARG A 101 12.68 -19.83 -33.50
C ARG A 101 12.03 -20.15 -32.16
N VAL A 102 11.02 -19.37 -31.80
CA VAL A 102 10.15 -19.59 -30.64
C VAL A 102 8.88 -20.32 -31.09
N SER A 103 8.46 -21.33 -30.32
CA SER A 103 7.24 -22.09 -30.52
C SER A 103 6.64 -22.53 -29.19
N VAL A 104 5.32 -22.70 -29.17
CA VAL A 104 4.62 -23.40 -28.08
C VAL A 104 5.07 -24.86 -28.09
N LEU A 105 5.36 -25.42 -26.91
CA LEU A 105 5.78 -26.81 -26.76
C LEU A 105 4.64 -27.76 -27.17
N ARG A 106 5.02 -28.93 -27.69
CA ARG A 106 4.03 -29.89 -28.20
C ARG A 106 3.18 -30.43 -27.06
N GLY A 107 1.86 -30.32 -27.20
CA GLY A 107 0.88 -30.84 -26.22
C GLY A 107 0.36 -29.79 -25.24
N GLU A 108 0.99 -28.61 -25.19
CA GLU A 108 0.56 -27.51 -24.33
C GLU A 108 -0.84 -27.00 -24.68
N LYS A 109 -1.62 -26.70 -23.64
CA LYS A 109 -2.99 -26.19 -23.77
C LYS A 109 -3.03 -24.71 -23.46
N SER A 110 -3.77 -23.97 -24.28
CA SER A 110 -4.00 -22.54 -24.04
C SER A 110 -5.03 -22.31 -22.95
N PHE A 111 -4.85 -21.21 -22.23
CA PHE A 111 -5.80 -20.68 -21.26
C PHE A 111 -6.68 -19.59 -21.90
N PRO A 112 -8.00 -19.56 -21.65
CA PRO A 112 -8.87 -18.51 -22.17
C PRO A 112 -8.79 -17.23 -21.32
N VAL A 113 -8.77 -16.07 -21.97
CA VAL A 113 -8.97 -14.76 -21.34
C VAL A 113 -10.09 -14.02 -22.05
N MET A 114 -10.89 -13.27 -21.30
CA MET A 114 -12.04 -12.55 -21.83
C MET A 114 -11.73 -11.07 -21.98
N LEU A 115 -11.91 -10.53 -23.18
CA LEU A 115 -11.73 -9.11 -23.47
C LEU A 115 -13.01 -8.53 -24.06
N THR A 116 -13.50 -7.44 -23.46
CA THR A 116 -14.56 -6.65 -24.06
C THR A 116 -13.95 -5.74 -25.12
N THR A 117 -14.27 -6.04 -26.38
CA THR A 117 -13.96 -5.18 -27.52
C THR A 117 -15.18 -4.34 -27.85
N PHE A 118 -14.99 -3.11 -28.31
CA PHE A 118 -16.10 -2.26 -28.72
C PHE A 118 -16.04 -2.07 -30.23
N THR A 119 -17.18 -2.25 -30.88
CA THR A 119 -17.35 -1.91 -32.29
C THR A 119 -18.10 -0.59 -32.36
N CYS A 120 -17.46 0.45 -32.86
CA CYS A 120 -18.08 1.75 -33.07
C CYS A 120 -18.58 1.83 -34.51
N ILE A 121 -19.88 2.08 -34.69
CA ILE A 121 -20.53 2.10 -36.00
C ILE A 121 -21.15 3.48 -36.21
N HIS A 122 -20.75 4.18 -37.27
CA HIS A 122 -21.34 5.46 -37.63
C HIS A 122 -22.83 5.28 -37.94
N LYS A 123 -23.69 6.15 -37.41
CA LYS A 123 -25.15 6.05 -37.45
C LYS A 123 -25.67 6.11 -38.88
N GLU A 124 -25.14 7.00 -39.69
CA GLU A 124 -25.53 7.16 -41.11
C GLU A 124 -24.73 6.27 -42.07
N THR A 125 -23.41 6.51 -42.19
CA THR A 125 -22.56 5.81 -43.18
C THR A 125 -22.37 4.31 -42.91
N LYS A 126 -22.69 3.84 -41.69
CA LYS A 126 -22.44 2.47 -41.20
C LYS A 126 -20.96 2.07 -41.19
N GLU A 127 -20.06 3.03 -41.32
CA GLU A 127 -18.63 2.80 -41.23
C GLU A 127 -18.24 2.30 -39.84
N LYS A 128 -17.29 1.37 -39.78
CA LYS A 128 -16.81 0.77 -38.53
C LYS A 128 -15.41 1.29 -38.22
N ILE A 129 -15.25 1.87 -37.04
CA ILE A 129 -13.94 2.30 -36.54
C ILE A 129 -13.58 1.52 -35.27
N LYS A 130 -12.28 1.47 -34.95
CA LYS A 130 -11.84 0.88 -33.69
C LYS A 130 -12.19 1.82 -32.54
N TYR A 131 -12.34 1.24 -31.34
CA TYR A 131 -12.67 2.02 -30.15
C TYR A 131 -11.61 3.06 -29.80
N ASP A 132 -10.33 2.79 -30.09
CA ASP A 132 -9.26 3.77 -29.83
C ASP A 132 -9.37 4.97 -30.78
N ASP A 133 -9.76 4.77 -32.04
CA ASP A 133 -10.04 5.86 -32.97
C ASP A 133 -11.26 6.68 -32.51
N TYR A 134 -12.32 5.98 -32.05
CA TYR A 134 -13.53 6.62 -31.49
C TYR A 134 -13.24 7.50 -30.27
N LYS A 135 -12.31 7.10 -29.39
CA LYS A 135 -11.93 7.92 -28.22
C LYS A 135 -11.31 9.26 -28.61
N ASN A 136 -10.63 9.31 -29.75
CA ASN A 136 -9.92 10.48 -30.24
C ASN A 136 -10.82 11.45 -31.03
N LEU A 137 -12.09 11.09 -31.27
CA LEU A 137 -13.08 11.97 -31.87
C LEU A 137 -13.53 13.08 -30.90
N SER A 138 -13.99 14.20 -31.44
CA SER A 138 -14.67 15.24 -30.67
C SER A 138 -15.99 14.74 -30.09
N GLU A 139 -16.52 15.41 -29.06
CA GLU A 139 -17.79 15.02 -28.43
C GLU A 139 -18.98 15.08 -29.39
N ASP A 140 -18.94 15.96 -30.40
CA ASP A 140 -19.99 16.04 -31.41
C ASP A 140 -19.89 14.89 -32.42
N GLU A 141 -18.69 14.56 -32.91
CA GLU A 141 -18.47 13.39 -33.76
C GLU A 141 -18.81 12.08 -33.03
N LYS A 142 -18.52 11.96 -31.74
CA LYS A 142 -18.88 10.77 -30.95
C LYS A 142 -20.39 10.50 -30.92
N LYS A 143 -21.22 11.55 -30.96
CA LYS A 143 -22.69 11.41 -31.01
C LYS A 143 -23.15 10.78 -32.32
N GLU A 144 -22.34 10.80 -33.37
CA GLU A 144 -22.67 10.20 -34.66
C GLU A 144 -22.41 8.69 -34.70
N TYR A 145 -21.84 8.08 -33.65
CA TYR A 145 -21.57 6.64 -33.62
C TYR A 145 -22.41 5.90 -32.56
N ASN A 146 -22.75 4.65 -32.85
CA ASN A 146 -23.23 3.68 -31.88
C ASN A 146 -22.07 2.80 -31.42
N VAL A 147 -21.90 2.64 -30.10
CA VAL A 147 -20.83 1.82 -29.51
C VAL A 147 -21.41 0.50 -29.02
N TYR A 148 -21.00 -0.61 -29.64
CA TYR A 148 -21.48 -1.94 -29.28
C TYR A 148 -20.38 -2.75 -28.56
N PRO A 149 -20.54 -3.06 -27.26
CA PRO A 149 -19.63 -3.94 -26.56
C PRO A 149 -19.81 -5.39 -27.02
N ARG A 150 -18.70 -6.07 -27.29
CA ARG A 150 -18.65 -7.48 -27.64
C ARG A 150 -17.58 -8.17 -26.81
N MET A 151 -18.01 -9.16 -26.02
CA MET A 151 -17.08 -10.04 -25.31
C MET A 151 -16.42 -11.00 -26.31
N GLN A 152 -15.10 -11.09 -26.24
CA GLN A 152 -14.29 -12.00 -27.06
C GLN A 152 -13.39 -12.82 -26.16
N VAL A 153 -13.19 -14.08 -26.53
CA VAL A 153 -12.28 -14.99 -25.84
C VAL A 153 -10.99 -15.09 -26.64
N PHE A 154 -9.88 -14.71 -26.03
CA PHE A 154 -8.54 -14.90 -26.55
C PHE A 154 -7.90 -16.11 -25.88
N ARG A 155 -7.05 -16.82 -26.63
CA ARG A 155 -6.30 -17.97 -26.12
C ARG A 155 -4.85 -17.55 -25.90
N VAL A 156 -4.39 -17.68 -24.66
CA VAL A 156 -3.03 -17.32 -24.25
C VAL A 156 -2.28 -18.55 -23.75
N PHE A 157 -0.96 -18.49 -23.83
CA PHE A 157 -0.02 -19.46 -23.28
C PHE A 157 0.90 -18.72 -22.33
N ASN A 158 1.25 -19.33 -21.22
CA ASN A 158 2.33 -18.86 -20.37
C ASN A 158 3.68 -19.02 -21.12
N VAL A 159 4.64 -18.15 -20.87
CA VAL A 159 5.99 -18.25 -21.48
C VAL A 159 6.69 -19.58 -21.16
N GLN A 160 6.41 -20.21 -20.03
CA GLN A 160 6.90 -21.56 -19.67
C GLN A 160 6.33 -22.67 -20.56
N GLN A 161 5.25 -22.43 -21.28
CA GLN A 161 4.67 -23.36 -22.26
C GLN A 161 5.33 -23.24 -23.65
N THR A 162 6.43 -22.51 -23.74
CA THR A 162 7.16 -22.28 -24.99
C THR A 162 8.63 -22.61 -24.80
N ASN A 163 9.37 -22.81 -25.90
CA ASN A 163 10.82 -22.96 -25.86
C ASN A 163 11.55 -21.59 -25.73
N LEU A 164 10.91 -20.57 -25.15
CA LEU A 164 11.47 -19.21 -25.08
C LEU A 164 12.78 -19.19 -24.29
N ARG A 165 12.88 -20.00 -23.24
CA ARG A 165 14.09 -20.09 -22.41
C ARG A 165 15.31 -20.53 -23.22
N GLU A 166 15.15 -21.53 -24.08
CA GLU A 166 16.23 -22.06 -24.90
C GLU A 166 16.49 -21.20 -26.15
N ALA A 167 15.42 -20.70 -26.79
CA ALA A 167 15.52 -19.93 -28.03
C ALA A 167 15.95 -18.47 -27.80
N ARG A 168 15.60 -17.88 -26.65
CA ARG A 168 15.78 -16.46 -26.33
C ARG A 168 16.22 -16.26 -24.87
N PRO A 169 17.40 -16.77 -24.47
CA PRO A 169 17.82 -16.72 -23.07
C PRO A 169 17.87 -15.30 -22.49
N GLU A 170 18.29 -14.30 -23.27
CA GLU A 170 18.32 -12.89 -22.83
C GLU A 170 16.91 -12.34 -22.54
N LEU A 171 15.93 -12.68 -23.37
CA LEU A 171 14.54 -12.28 -23.13
C LEU A 171 13.97 -13.01 -21.92
N TRP A 172 14.30 -14.29 -21.75
CA TRP A 172 13.92 -15.05 -20.57
C TRP A 172 14.46 -14.44 -19.28
N GLU A 173 15.76 -14.14 -19.24
CA GLU A 173 16.43 -13.51 -18.09
C GLU A 173 15.82 -12.14 -17.78
N LYS A 174 15.49 -11.36 -18.81
CA LYS A 174 14.75 -10.10 -18.64
C LYS A 174 13.39 -10.34 -17.97
N LEU A 175 12.63 -11.33 -18.42
CA LEU A 175 11.32 -11.64 -17.82
C LEU A 175 11.45 -12.16 -16.37
N GLU A 176 12.49 -12.94 -16.06
CA GLU A 176 12.80 -13.37 -14.69
C GLU A 176 13.16 -12.19 -13.81
N LYS A 177 14.01 -11.28 -14.28
CA LYS A 177 14.39 -10.07 -13.55
C LYS A 177 13.19 -9.16 -13.30
N GLU A 178 12.33 -8.94 -14.31
CA GLU A 178 11.08 -8.19 -14.16
C GLU A 178 10.07 -8.87 -13.24
N ASN A 179 10.20 -10.18 -13.01
CA ASN A 179 9.36 -10.93 -12.09
C ASN A 179 9.90 -10.93 -10.65
N GLY A 180 11.16 -10.53 -10.44
CA GLY A 180 11.76 -10.41 -9.12
C GLY A 180 10.95 -9.46 -8.23
N ARG A 181 10.56 -9.94 -7.04
CA ARG A 181 9.94 -9.11 -6.00
C ARG A 181 11.02 -8.22 -5.38
N PRO A 182 10.74 -6.93 -5.07
CA PRO A 182 11.51 -6.25 -4.03
C PRO A 182 11.40 -7.09 -2.75
N GLU A 183 12.53 -7.34 -2.07
CA GLU A 183 12.50 -8.01 -0.76
C GLU A 183 11.72 -7.13 0.22
N VAL A 184 10.51 -7.57 0.59
CA VAL A 184 9.79 -7.00 1.73
C VAL A 184 10.48 -7.57 2.96
N LYS A 185 11.27 -6.74 3.65
CA LYS A 185 11.88 -7.14 4.92
C LYS A 185 10.77 -7.51 5.90
N ALA A 186 10.73 -8.76 6.33
CA ALA A 186 9.82 -9.21 7.37
C ALA A 186 10.18 -8.48 8.68
N GLY A 187 9.35 -7.55 9.13
CA GLY A 187 9.51 -6.89 10.43
C GLY A 187 8.97 -5.46 10.53
N GLU A 188 8.85 -4.73 9.42
CA GLU A 188 8.23 -3.40 9.44
C GLU A 188 6.73 -3.53 9.20
N GLN A 189 5.92 -2.83 9.99
CA GLN A 189 4.50 -2.66 9.71
C GLN A 189 4.38 -2.24 8.25
N PHE A 190 3.74 -3.06 7.42
CA PHE A 190 3.52 -2.72 6.02
C PHE A 190 2.81 -1.37 6.00
N ASP A 191 3.51 -0.32 5.57
CA ASP A 191 2.96 1.02 5.38
C ASP A 191 2.69 1.18 3.90
N PHE A 192 1.45 1.55 3.58
CA PHE A 192 0.99 1.73 2.22
C PHE A 192 0.54 3.16 2.05
N GLU A 193 1.53 4.02 1.88
CA GLU A 193 1.39 5.49 1.82
C GLU A 193 0.21 5.96 0.94
N PRO A 194 -0.07 5.41 -0.26
CA PRO A 194 -1.23 5.83 -1.04
C PRO A 194 -2.57 5.61 -0.35
N VAL A 195 -2.71 4.54 0.46
CA VAL A 195 -3.93 4.26 1.21
C VAL A 195 -3.95 5.03 2.53
N ASP A 196 -2.80 5.20 3.19
CA ASP A 196 -2.71 6.02 4.39
C ASP A 196 -3.08 7.49 4.09
N ARG A 197 -2.56 8.03 2.98
CA ARG A 197 -2.96 9.34 2.44
C ARG A 197 -4.43 9.38 2.05
N MET A 198 -4.98 8.30 1.50
CA MET A 198 -6.40 8.23 1.19
C MET A 198 -7.28 8.38 2.44
N ILE A 199 -6.85 7.82 3.57
CA ILE A 199 -7.55 7.90 4.85
C ILE A 199 -7.40 9.31 5.42
N SER A 200 -6.18 9.82 5.54
CA SER A 200 -5.89 11.10 6.20
C SER A 200 -6.48 12.30 5.45
N GLU A 201 -6.41 12.30 4.12
CA GLU A 201 -6.95 13.37 3.27
C GLU A 201 -8.40 13.08 2.81
N ASN A 202 -9.03 12.01 3.32
CA ASN A 202 -10.40 11.64 3.00
C ASN A 202 -10.69 11.54 1.47
N LEU A 203 -9.78 10.92 0.72
CA LEU A 203 -9.80 10.87 -0.75
C LEU A 203 -10.65 9.71 -1.31
N TRP A 204 -11.19 8.86 -0.43
CA TRP A 204 -12.06 7.76 -0.84
C TRP A 204 -13.45 8.24 -1.29
N ILE A 205 -14.30 7.32 -1.78
CA ILE A 205 -15.68 7.68 -2.22
C ILE A 205 -16.59 8.03 -1.03
N CYS A 206 -16.21 7.58 0.17
CA CYS A 206 -16.89 7.87 1.43
C CYS A 206 -15.84 7.98 2.56
N PRO A 207 -16.18 8.60 3.70
CA PRO A 207 -15.27 8.69 4.83
C PRO A 207 -14.82 7.32 5.34
N ILE A 208 -13.52 7.18 5.61
CA ILE A 208 -12.93 6.04 6.30
C ILE A 208 -12.58 6.48 7.72
N ARG A 209 -13.12 5.79 8.72
CA ARG A 209 -12.93 6.10 10.14
C ARG A 209 -12.23 4.96 10.86
N PRO A 210 -10.90 5.05 11.04
CA PRO A 210 -10.19 4.23 12.02
C PRO A 210 -10.70 4.57 13.43
N MET A 211 -11.20 3.58 14.17
CA MET A 211 -11.73 3.75 15.52
C MET A 211 -11.33 2.59 16.41
N HIS A 212 -11.12 2.82 17.71
CA HIS A 212 -10.83 1.75 18.64
C HIS A 212 -12.06 0.86 18.87
N GLN A 213 -12.12 -0.28 18.16
CA GLN A 213 -13.21 -1.27 18.24
C GLN A 213 -12.79 -2.63 17.65
N ASP A 214 -13.63 -3.65 17.79
CA ASP A 214 -13.32 -5.01 17.33
C ASP A 214 -14.01 -5.40 16.01
N SER A 215 -14.73 -4.47 15.38
CA SER A 215 -15.47 -4.74 14.13
C SER A 215 -15.07 -3.80 13.01
N ALA A 216 -15.01 -4.31 11.78
CA ALA A 216 -14.88 -3.51 10.56
C ALA A 216 -16.16 -3.67 9.74
N TYR A 217 -16.70 -2.57 9.23
CA TYR A 217 -17.93 -2.60 8.41
C TYR A 217 -18.06 -1.34 7.54
N TYR A 218 -18.69 -1.51 6.38
CA TYR A 218 -19.28 -0.42 5.63
C TYR A 218 -20.73 -0.16 6.06
N SER A 219 -21.03 1.06 6.51
CA SER A 219 -22.39 1.49 6.88
C SER A 219 -23.13 2.06 5.68
N ILE A 220 -24.11 1.31 5.15
CA ILE A 220 -24.95 1.76 4.02
C ILE A 220 -25.72 3.04 4.36
N THR A 221 -26.27 3.14 5.58
CA THR A 221 -27.12 4.27 6.00
C THR A 221 -26.33 5.55 6.20
N LYS A 222 -25.11 5.45 6.73
CA LYS A 222 -24.24 6.62 6.95
C LYS A 222 -23.31 6.89 5.77
N ASN A 223 -23.21 5.96 4.82
CA ASN A 223 -22.22 5.97 3.74
C ASN A 223 -20.82 6.26 4.29
N GLU A 224 -20.35 5.43 5.21
CA GLU A 224 -19.02 5.53 5.82
C GLU A 224 -18.44 4.13 6.06
N ILE A 225 -17.11 4.02 6.02
CA ILE A 225 -16.39 2.82 6.43
C ILE A 225 -15.88 3.04 7.84
N VAL A 226 -16.14 2.10 8.73
CA VAL A 226 -15.55 2.08 10.06
C VAL A 226 -14.65 0.85 10.16
N VAL A 227 -13.41 1.05 10.59
CA VAL A 227 -12.38 0.00 10.69
C VAL A 227 -11.66 0.13 12.03
N PRO A 228 -11.21 -0.97 12.67
CA PRO A 228 -10.35 -0.89 13.84
C PRO A 228 -9.08 -0.08 13.55
N GLU A 229 -8.47 0.50 14.58
CA GLU A 229 -7.21 1.22 14.42
C GLU A 229 -6.12 0.27 13.88
N LYS A 230 -5.22 0.77 13.02
CA LYS A 230 -4.14 -0.03 12.41
C LYS A 230 -3.33 -0.82 13.45
N ARG A 231 -3.07 -0.22 14.62
CA ARG A 231 -2.38 -0.82 15.77
C ARG A 231 -3.10 -2.01 16.42
N GLN A 232 -4.41 -2.19 16.19
CA GLN A 232 -5.17 -3.33 16.70
C GLN A 232 -4.99 -4.59 15.84
N PHE A 233 -4.48 -4.45 14.61
CA PHE A 233 -4.18 -5.57 13.73
C PHE A 233 -2.81 -6.16 14.02
N LYS A 234 -2.64 -7.45 13.72
CA LYS A 234 -1.35 -8.15 13.86
C LYS A 234 -0.24 -7.57 12.97
N ASP A 235 -0.62 -7.04 11.81
CA ASP A 235 0.28 -6.49 10.79
C ASP A 235 -0.49 -5.54 9.84
N GLY A 236 0.25 -4.76 9.04
CA GLY A 236 -0.33 -3.83 8.08
C GLY A 236 -1.12 -4.51 6.95
N GLU A 237 -0.70 -5.70 6.50
CA GLU A 237 -1.43 -6.47 5.47
C GLU A 237 -2.84 -6.84 5.94
N ALA A 238 -3.00 -7.25 7.21
CA ALA A 238 -4.32 -7.55 7.78
C ALA A 238 -5.22 -6.31 7.88
N PHE A 239 -4.65 -5.16 8.23
CA PHE A 239 -5.36 -3.88 8.22
C PHE A 239 -5.85 -3.53 6.81
N TYR A 240 -4.95 -3.48 5.82
CA TYR A 240 -5.33 -3.10 4.45
C TYR A 240 -6.24 -4.13 3.80
N GLY A 241 -6.02 -5.43 4.03
CA GLY A 241 -6.90 -6.49 3.52
C GLY A 241 -8.33 -6.36 4.07
N THR A 242 -8.48 -5.98 5.34
CA THR A 242 -9.78 -5.71 5.96
C THR A 242 -10.39 -4.42 5.41
N LEU A 243 -9.60 -3.36 5.28
CA LEU A 243 -10.06 -2.09 4.71
C LEU A 243 -10.51 -2.25 3.25
N PHE A 244 -9.76 -2.97 2.41
CA PHE A 244 -10.13 -3.21 1.02
C PHE A 244 -11.41 -4.02 0.87
N HIS A 245 -11.73 -4.88 1.83
CA HIS A 245 -13.02 -5.57 1.89
C HIS A 245 -14.16 -4.57 2.09
N GLU A 246 -14.06 -3.70 3.11
CA GLU A 246 -15.09 -2.68 3.36
C GLU A 246 -15.16 -1.63 2.24
N MET A 247 -14.02 -1.28 1.63
CA MET A 247 -13.98 -0.43 0.44
C MET A 247 -14.71 -1.08 -0.73
N THR A 248 -14.58 -2.40 -0.91
CA THR A 248 -15.30 -3.13 -1.96
C THR A 248 -16.80 -3.06 -1.75
N HIS A 249 -17.28 -3.22 -0.50
CA HIS A 249 -18.68 -2.98 -0.16
C HIS A 249 -19.12 -1.55 -0.48
N SER A 250 -18.34 -0.55 -0.08
CA SER A 250 -18.69 0.86 -0.34
C SER A 250 -18.88 1.17 -1.83
N THR A 251 -18.18 0.47 -2.73
CA THR A 251 -18.41 0.65 -4.18
C THR A 251 -19.80 0.20 -4.65
N GLY A 252 -20.48 -0.65 -3.87
CA GLY A 252 -21.85 -1.08 -4.15
C GLY A 252 -22.91 -0.04 -3.78
N ALA A 253 -22.52 1.08 -3.15
CA ALA A 253 -23.42 2.16 -2.77
C ALA A 253 -24.17 2.78 -3.95
N LYS A 254 -25.29 3.44 -3.61
CA LYS A 254 -26.12 4.13 -4.59
C LYS A 254 -25.34 5.25 -5.29
N GLY A 255 -25.40 5.32 -6.62
CA GLY A 255 -24.67 6.28 -7.43
C GLY A 255 -23.23 5.89 -7.75
N VAL A 256 -22.77 4.71 -7.30
CA VAL A 256 -21.45 4.17 -7.62
C VAL A 256 -21.57 2.94 -8.54
N LEU A 257 -21.92 1.78 -8.00
CA LEU A 257 -22.23 0.57 -8.79
C LEU A 257 -23.64 0.03 -8.52
N ASP A 258 -24.41 0.65 -7.62
CA ASP A 258 -25.82 0.34 -7.35
C ASP A 258 -26.07 -1.16 -7.10
N ARG A 259 -25.18 -1.82 -6.32
CA ARG A 259 -25.29 -3.25 -6.01
C ARG A 259 -26.04 -3.54 -4.71
N LEU A 260 -26.00 -2.59 -3.78
CA LEU A 260 -26.51 -2.79 -2.43
C LEU A 260 -28.01 -2.51 -2.37
N GLU A 261 -28.76 -3.53 -1.99
CA GLU A 261 -30.18 -3.42 -1.63
C GLU A 261 -30.37 -3.74 -0.14
N PRO A 262 -31.34 -3.11 0.55
CA PRO A 262 -31.67 -3.46 1.93
C PRO A 262 -32.17 -4.91 1.98
N THR A 263 -31.31 -5.83 2.43
CA THR A 263 -31.59 -7.27 2.49
C THR A 263 -31.35 -7.79 3.90
N ALA A 264 -32.03 -8.87 4.28
CA ALA A 264 -31.83 -9.48 5.58
C ALA A 264 -30.44 -10.14 5.64
N PHE A 265 -29.77 -10.05 6.79
CA PHE A 265 -28.51 -10.74 7.02
C PHE A 265 -28.63 -12.23 6.71
N GLY A 266 -27.71 -12.77 5.92
CA GLY A 266 -27.73 -14.18 5.49
C GLY A 266 -28.65 -14.50 4.31
N SER A 267 -29.23 -13.50 3.63
CA SER A 267 -29.93 -13.74 2.36
C SER A 267 -28.97 -14.16 1.23
N LYS A 268 -29.52 -14.66 0.12
CA LYS A 268 -28.71 -15.03 -1.05
C LYS A 268 -28.01 -13.82 -1.66
N GLU A 269 -28.69 -12.68 -1.67
CA GLU A 269 -28.17 -11.40 -2.17
C GLU A 269 -27.03 -10.90 -1.28
N TYR A 270 -27.19 -11.00 0.05
CA TYR A 270 -26.14 -10.68 1.01
C TYR A 270 -24.91 -11.58 0.83
N ALA A 271 -25.09 -12.90 0.75
CA ALA A 271 -24.00 -13.84 0.54
C ALA A 271 -23.25 -13.59 -0.78
N ARG A 272 -23.96 -13.16 -1.84
CA ARG A 272 -23.33 -12.77 -3.11
C ARG A 272 -22.46 -11.52 -2.94
N GLU A 273 -22.94 -10.50 -2.23
CA GLU A 273 -22.17 -9.27 -2.02
C GLU A 273 -20.92 -9.51 -1.17
N GLU A 274 -21.01 -10.38 -0.15
CA GLU A 274 -19.83 -10.85 0.61
C GLU A 274 -18.80 -11.55 -0.29
N LEU A 275 -19.26 -12.35 -1.27
CA LEU A 275 -18.36 -12.96 -2.26
C LEU A 275 -17.71 -11.89 -3.16
N VAL A 276 -18.45 -10.85 -3.54
CA VAL A 276 -17.89 -9.72 -4.29
C VAL A 276 -16.83 -8.99 -3.46
N ALA A 277 -17.12 -8.74 -2.18
CA ALA A 277 -16.22 -8.09 -1.23
C ALA A 277 -14.93 -8.88 -1.01
N GLU A 278 -15.03 -10.21 -0.78
CA GLU A 278 -13.83 -11.01 -0.56
C GLU A 278 -12.98 -11.24 -1.79
N LEU A 279 -13.57 -11.47 -2.96
CA LEU A 279 -12.79 -11.59 -4.18
C LEU A 279 -12.19 -10.24 -4.61
N GLY A 280 -12.92 -9.14 -4.38
CA GLY A 280 -12.45 -7.79 -4.63
C GLY A 280 -11.26 -7.42 -3.74
N SER A 281 -11.37 -7.66 -2.43
CA SER A 281 -10.30 -7.40 -1.46
C SER A 281 -9.06 -8.25 -1.76
N ALA A 282 -9.23 -9.53 -2.09
CA ALA A 282 -8.13 -10.42 -2.45
C ALA A 282 -7.40 -9.94 -3.72
N LEU A 283 -8.14 -9.51 -4.74
CA LEU A 283 -7.56 -8.95 -5.97
C LEU A 283 -6.77 -7.67 -5.73
N VAL A 284 -7.32 -6.75 -4.95
CA VAL A 284 -6.66 -5.48 -4.63
C VAL A 284 -5.41 -5.73 -3.79
N SER A 285 -5.52 -6.55 -2.75
CA SER A 285 -4.39 -6.92 -1.87
C SER A 285 -3.24 -7.52 -2.69
N GLN A 286 -3.54 -8.51 -3.53
CA GLN A 286 -2.55 -9.18 -4.36
C GLN A 286 -1.89 -8.23 -5.38
N ARG A 287 -2.63 -7.27 -5.94
CA ARG A 287 -2.08 -6.26 -6.87
C ARG A 287 -0.99 -5.41 -6.21
N TYR A 288 -1.19 -5.08 -4.93
CA TYR A 288 -0.24 -4.29 -4.15
C TYR A 288 0.74 -5.15 -3.34
N GLY A 289 0.82 -6.44 -3.66
CA GLY A 289 1.80 -7.35 -3.08
C GLY A 289 1.48 -7.84 -1.67
N MET A 290 0.28 -7.59 -1.15
CA MET A 290 -0.17 -8.04 0.17
C MET A 290 -0.83 -9.42 0.09
N THR A 291 -0.69 -10.20 1.16
CA THR A 291 -1.34 -11.51 1.27
C THR A 291 -2.72 -11.37 1.90
N LYS A 292 -3.76 -11.93 1.26
CA LYS A 292 -5.13 -11.97 1.81
C LYS A 292 -5.56 -13.38 2.18
N HIS A 293 -5.79 -13.58 3.48
CA HIS A 293 -6.50 -14.73 4.02
C HIS A 293 -8.00 -14.51 4.01
N ILE A 294 -8.79 -15.58 4.02
CA ILE A 294 -10.24 -15.48 4.19
C ILE A 294 -10.54 -14.97 5.61
N LYS A 295 -11.46 -14.00 5.74
CA LYS A 295 -11.96 -13.56 7.06
C LYS A 295 -12.65 -14.75 7.76
N GLU A 296 -12.44 -14.91 9.06
CA GLU A 296 -13.08 -15.99 9.83
C GLU A 296 -14.61 -15.96 9.67
N ASP A 297 -15.21 -14.77 9.73
CA ASP A 297 -16.65 -14.57 9.52
C ASP A 297 -17.11 -14.93 8.09
N SER A 298 -16.22 -14.81 7.10
CA SER A 298 -16.50 -15.19 5.71
C SER A 298 -16.52 -16.72 5.51
N CYS A 299 -15.96 -17.49 6.44
CA CYS A 299 -15.95 -18.96 6.37
C CYS A 299 -17.37 -19.54 6.41
N ALA A 300 -18.29 -18.89 7.13
CA ALA A 300 -19.70 -19.31 7.21
C ALA A 300 -20.39 -19.31 5.83
N TYR A 301 -19.92 -18.48 4.89
CA TYR A 301 -20.52 -18.33 3.57
C TYR A 301 -19.91 -19.23 2.51
N LEU A 302 -18.74 -19.86 2.74
CA LEU A 302 -18.05 -20.70 1.75
C LEU A 302 -18.96 -21.77 1.15
N LYS A 303 -19.74 -22.46 1.99
CA LYS A 303 -20.71 -23.46 1.54
C LYS A 303 -21.79 -22.85 0.65
N SER A 304 -22.37 -21.72 1.06
CA SER A 304 -23.41 -21.02 0.28
C SER A 304 -22.90 -20.49 -1.06
N TRP A 305 -21.62 -20.06 -1.09
CA TRP A 305 -20.94 -19.68 -2.33
C TRP A 305 -20.78 -20.89 -3.23
N LEU A 306 -20.24 -22.00 -2.72
CA LEU A 306 -20.09 -23.24 -3.49
C LEU A 306 -21.42 -23.71 -4.10
N ASP A 307 -22.50 -23.69 -3.32
CA ASP A 307 -23.82 -24.07 -3.80
C ASP A 307 -24.28 -23.14 -4.94
N SER A 308 -24.14 -21.82 -4.76
CA SER A 308 -24.52 -20.82 -5.78
C SER A 308 -23.68 -20.91 -7.05
N LEU A 309 -22.37 -21.17 -6.90
CA LEU A 309 -21.42 -21.36 -8.00
C LEU A 309 -21.75 -22.63 -8.81
N LYS A 310 -22.16 -23.70 -8.13
CA LYS A 310 -22.56 -24.98 -8.76
C LYS A 310 -23.93 -24.91 -9.43
N GLU A 311 -24.85 -24.09 -8.91
CA GLU A 311 -26.21 -23.96 -9.42
C GLU A 311 -26.30 -23.16 -10.75
N SER A 312 -25.47 -22.13 -10.96
CA SER A 312 -25.62 -21.26 -12.14
C SER A 312 -24.33 -20.58 -12.64
N PRO A 313 -23.91 -20.82 -13.90
CA PRO A 313 -22.86 -20.02 -14.57
C PRO A 313 -23.12 -18.53 -14.62
N GLN A 314 -24.40 -18.15 -14.68
CA GLN A 314 -24.78 -16.75 -14.78
C GLN A 314 -24.50 -16.02 -13.47
N PHE A 315 -24.64 -16.71 -12.33
CA PHE A 315 -24.27 -16.17 -11.01
C PHE A 315 -22.78 -15.83 -10.95
N ILE A 316 -21.93 -16.73 -11.45
CA ILE A 316 -20.48 -16.52 -11.53
C ILE A 316 -20.16 -15.34 -12.43
N LYS A 317 -20.74 -15.32 -13.63
CA LYS A 317 -20.50 -14.26 -14.60
C LYS A 317 -20.80 -12.87 -14.00
N THR A 318 -21.97 -12.69 -13.38
CA THR A 318 -22.36 -11.38 -12.84
C THR A 318 -21.52 -11.01 -11.63
N THR A 319 -21.27 -11.95 -10.72
CA THR A 319 -20.44 -11.74 -9.51
C THR A 319 -19.03 -11.30 -9.90
N LEU A 320 -18.40 -11.99 -10.85
CA LEU A 320 -17.05 -11.66 -11.31
C LEU A 320 -16.98 -10.33 -12.08
N MET A 321 -18.05 -9.95 -12.79
CA MET A 321 -18.14 -8.62 -13.39
C MET A 321 -18.16 -7.51 -12.33
N ASP A 322 -18.89 -7.73 -11.23
CA ASP A 322 -18.97 -6.78 -10.13
C ASP A 322 -17.65 -6.70 -9.37
N VAL A 323 -17.00 -7.84 -9.09
CA VAL A 323 -15.64 -7.92 -8.54
C VAL A 323 -14.66 -7.10 -9.40
N LYS A 324 -14.70 -7.27 -10.73
CA LYS A 324 -13.85 -6.51 -11.66
C LYS A 324 -14.10 -5.01 -11.57
N LYS A 325 -15.36 -4.57 -11.54
CA LYS A 325 -15.69 -3.14 -11.46
C LYS A 325 -15.27 -2.55 -10.13
N ALA A 326 -15.60 -3.21 -9.03
CA ALA A 326 -15.30 -2.75 -7.67
C ALA A 326 -13.78 -2.63 -7.43
N SER A 327 -13.03 -3.71 -7.70
CA SER A 327 -11.57 -3.69 -7.60
C SER A 327 -10.95 -2.62 -8.50
N SER A 328 -11.45 -2.44 -9.74
CA SER A 328 -10.95 -1.41 -10.63
C SER A 328 -11.13 0.01 -10.09
N ILE A 329 -12.21 0.31 -9.36
CA ILE A 329 -12.40 1.63 -8.74
C ILE A 329 -11.35 1.86 -7.65
N ILE A 330 -11.14 0.86 -6.79
CA ILE A 330 -10.15 0.90 -5.72
C ILE A 330 -8.76 1.11 -6.31
N THR A 331 -8.35 0.27 -7.25
CA THR A 331 -7.00 0.33 -7.83
C THR A 331 -6.77 1.62 -8.59
N GLN A 332 -7.76 2.14 -9.33
CA GLN A 332 -7.60 3.42 -10.03
C GLN A 332 -7.42 4.60 -9.09
N LYS A 333 -8.11 4.63 -7.95
CA LYS A 333 -7.94 5.68 -6.94
C LYS A 333 -6.59 5.55 -6.24
N VAL A 334 -6.22 4.36 -5.80
CA VAL A 334 -4.90 4.09 -5.18
C VAL A 334 -3.76 4.45 -6.15
N ASP A 335 -3.81 3.99 -7.40
CA ASP A 335 -2.79 4.29 -8.42
C ASP A 335 -2.76 5.78 -8.80
N ARG A 336 -3.87 6.51 -8.63
CA ARG A 336 -3.89 7.96 -8.85
C ARG A 336 -3.19 8.69 -7.71
N ILE A 337 -3.44 8.30 -6.46
CA ILE A 337 -2.77 8.87 -5.30
C ILE A 337 -1.27 8.55 -5.36
N ALA A 338 -0.90 7.31 -5.70
CA ALA A 338 0.48 6.90 -5.89
C ALA A 338 1.19 7.76 -6.97
N ARG A 339 0.56 8.00 -8.12
CA ARG A 339 1.11 8.90 -9.14
C ARG A 339 1.24 10.35 -8.67
N GLY A 340 0.26 10.85 -7.91
CA GLY A 340 0.35 12.17 -7.30
C GLY A 340 1.54 12.27 -6.34
N LEU A 341 1.81 11.21 -5.57
CA LEU A 341 2.99 11.11 -4.71
C LEU A 341 4.30 11.07 -5.53
N ASP A 342 4.33 10.38 -6.67
CA ASP A 342 5.49 10.34 -7.57
C ASP A 342 5.75 11.67 -8.27
N GLU A 343 4.69 12.36 -8.72
CA GLU A 343 4.76 13.70 -9.32
C GLU A 343 5.23 14.73 -8.29
N ASP A 344 4.63 14.70 -7.09
CA ASP A 344 5.10 15.46 -5.94
C ASP A 344 6.60 15.19 -5.74
N ASN A 345 7.03 13.91 -5.68
CA ASN A 345 8.44 13.48 -5.53
C ASN A 345 9.36 13.92 -6.67
N THR A 346 8.87 13.97 -7.90
CA THR A 346 9.67 14.37 -9.06
C THR A 346 9.85 15.88 -9.11
N GLU A 347 8.82 16.66 -8.81
CA GLU A 347 8.93 18.12 -8.64
C GLU A 347 9.82 18.49 -7.44
N ARG A 348 9.76 17.71 -6.36
CA ARG A 348 10.67 17.81 -5.19
C ARG A 348 12.14 17.62 -5.59
N ILE A 349 12.46 16.55 -6.34
CA ILE A 349 13.83 16.26 -6.81
C ILE A 349 14.31 17.33 -7.81
N ALA A 350 13.45 17.79 -8.71
CA ALA A 350 13.80 18.79 -9.72
C ALA A 350 14.07 20.19 -9.13
N ASN A 351 13.37 20.55 -8.05
CA ASN A 351 13.52 21.84 -7.37
C ASN A 351 14.51 21.83 -6.20
N GLY A 352 15.27 20.73 -6.01
CA GLY A 352 16.20 20.58 -4.88
C GLY A 352 15.50 20.70 -3.52
N THR A 353 14.18 20.49 -3.50
CA THR A 353 13.34 20.69 -2.32
C THR A 353 13.06 19.30 -1.76
N SER A 354 13.53 19.03 -0.55
CA SER A 354 13.17 17.83 0.20
C SER A 354 11.66 17.61 0.20
N PRO A 355 11.19 16.36 0.38
CA PRO A 355 9.77 16.04 0.34
C PRO A 355 8.98 17.02 1.20
N LYS A 356 7.78 17.41 0.75
CA LYS A 356 6.85 18.22 1.58
C LYS A 356 6.79 17.50 2.92
N GLY A 357 7.53 18.06 3.87
CA GLY A 357 7.66 17.48 5.18
C GLY A 357 6.29 17.37 5.79
N LYS A 358 6.13 16.46 6.75
CA LYS A 358 4.99 16.48 7.66
C LYS A 358 4.76 17.94 8.10
N THR A 359 3.52 18.42 8.00
CA THR A 359 3.18 19.74 8.53
C THR A 359 2.99 19.59 10.03
N PHE A 360 3.65 20.46 10.79
CA PHE A 360 3.50 20.53 12.22
C PHE A 360 2.70 21.77 12.58
N TYR A 361 1.92 21.68 13.65
CA TYR A 361 1.05 22.71 14.18
C TYR A 361 1.58 23.09 15.56
N ALA A 362 2.11 24.31 15.70
CA ALA A 362 2.59 24.83 16.97
C ALA A 362 1.52 25.72 17.59
N SER A 363 1.08 25.40 18.81
CA SER A 363 0.15 26.23 19.56
C SER A 363 0.80 27.57 19.90
N VAL A 364 0.18 28.66 19.47
CA VAL A 364 0.67 30.04 19.72
C VAL A 364 -0.25 30.84 20.63
N ALA A 365 -1.54 30.47 20.71
CA ALA A 365 -2.46 31.06 21.67
C ALA A 365 -3.53 30.04 22.09
N TYR A 366 -3.76 29.94 23.40
CA TYR A 366 -4.79 29.07 23.97
C TYR A 366 -5.80 29.90 24.75
N LEU A 367 -7.00 30.08 24.18
CA LEU A 367 -8.03 31.01 24.63
C LEU A 367 -9.08 30.27 25.45
N GLN A 368 -9.05 30.47 26.76
CA GLN A 368 -9.90 29.74 27.71
C GLN A 368 -10.97 30.60 28.37
N THR A 369 -10.72 31.90 28.56
CA THR A 369 -11.63 32.77 29.32
C THR A 369 -12.82 33.20 28.46
N THR A 370 -13.93 33.53 29.12
CA THR A 370 -15.14 34.02 28.43
C THR A 370 -14.86 35.28 27.63
N ASP A 371 -14.05 36.20 28.15
CA ASP A 371 -13.72 37.45 27.48
C ASP A 371 -12.92 37.22 26.19
N ASP A 372 -11.92 36.33 26.23
CA ASP A 372 -11.06 36.00 25.06
C ASP A 372 -11.83 35.25 23.96
N ARG A 373 -12.88 34.51 24.34
CA ARG A 373 -13.62 33.64 23.43
C ARG A 373 -14.86 34.27 22.83
N SER A 374 -15.45 35.27 23.49
CA SER A 374 -16.75 35.85 23.12
C SER A 374 -16.83 36.27 21.64
N GLN A 375 -15.76 36.89 21.13
CA GLN A 375 -15.71 37.32 19.73
C GLN A 375 -15.62 36.14 18.75
N LEU A 376 -14.86 35.09 19.08
CA LEU A 376 -14.73 33.87 18.27
C LEU A 376 -15.98 33.00 18.34
N ASP A 377 -16.67 32.96 19.48
CA ASP A 377 -17.95 32.29 19.67
C ASP A 377 -19.02 32.93 18.77
N GLU A 378 -19.13 34.26 18.77
CA GLU A 378 -20.06 34.99 17.89
C GLU A 378 -19.79 34.75 16.40
N LEU A 379 -18.52 34.78 15.99
CA LEU A 379 -18.14 34.57 14.58
C LEU A 379 -18.44 33.14 14.14
N ARG A 380 -18.19 32.16 15.01
CA ARG A 380 -18.53 30.76 14.77
C ARG A 380 -20.04 30.54 14.67
N GLU A 381 -20.84 31.09 15.59
CA GLU A 381 -22.30 30.96 15.55
C GLU A 381 -22.90 31.59 14.28
N LYS A 382 -22.30 32.66 13.76
CA LYS A 382 -22.66 33.30 12.48
C LYS A 382 -22.15 32.53 11.26
N GLY A 383 -21.25 31.56 11.43
CA GLY A 383 -20.61 30.81 10.35
C GLY A 383 -19.58 31.63 9.55
N ASP A 384 -19.05 32.72 10.13
CA ASP A 384 -18.07 33.60 9.49
C ASP A 384 -16.63 33.10 9.75
N TYR A 385 -16.21 32.11 8.98
CA TYR A 385 -14.88 31.48 9.13
C TYR A 385 -13.73 32.39 8.68
N GLU A 386 -13.96 33.31 7.74
CA GLU A 386 -12.94 34.29 7.32
C GLU A 386 -12.68 35.32 8.44
N GLY A 387 -13.76 35.84 9.05
CA GLY A 387 -13.65 36.70 10.22
C GLY A 387 -13.04 35.99 11.43
N LEU A 388 -13.36 34.70 11.62
CA LEU A 388 -12.81 33.87 12.69
C LEU A 388 -11.29 33.73 12.57
N LEU A 389 -10.79 33.43 11.36
CA LEU A 389 -9.36 33.33 11.11
C LEU A 389 -8.65 34.69 11.27
N ALA A 390 -9.26 35.78 10.81
CA ALA A 390 -8.70 37.12 10.97
C ALA A 390 -8.59 37.52 12.46
N CYS A 391 -9.65 37.26 13.25
CA CYS A 391 -9.66 37.51 14.69
C CYS A 391 -8.65 36.63 15.43
N ALA A 392 -8.55 35.34 15.08
CA ALA A 392 -7.59 34.43 15.68
C ALA A 392 -6.13 34.88 15.48
N LYS A 393 -5.81 35.45 14.31
CA LYS A 393 -4.48 35.99 14.00
C LYS A 393 -4.10 37.22 14.86
N GLU A 394 -5.06 37.97 15.40
CA GLU A 394 -4.77 39.10 16.28
C GLU A 394 -4.21 38.65 17.64
N TYR A 395 -4.49 37.40 18.05
CA TYR A 395 -3.93 36.80 19.27
C TYR A 395 -2.50 36.30 19.10
N TYR A 396 -1.97 36.30 17.88
CA TYR A 396 -0.58 35.95 17.63
C TYR A 396 0.34 37.13 17.95
N ASP A 397 1.16 36.98 18.96
CA ASP A 397 2.07 38.02 19.49
C ASP A 397 3.46 38.02 18.84
N GLY A 398 3.69 37.15 17.85
CA GLY A 398 4.97 37.04 17.14
C GLY A 398 5.92 36.00 17.73
N ASN A 399 5.49 35.18 18.68
CA ASN A 399 6.31 34.10 19.24
C ASN A 399 6.61 33.01 18.19
N GLY A 400 7.84 32.47 18.23
CA GLY A 400 8.22 31.34 17.37
C GLY A 400 7.63 30.00 17.81
N MET A 401 8.10 28.92 17.19
CA MET A 401 7.70 27.55 17.54
C MET A 401 8.08 27.22 18.99
N ASP A 402 7.12 26.78 19.81
CA ASP A 402 7.40 26.11 21.10
C ASP A 402 7.37 24.59 20.85
N GLU A 403 8.53 23.94 20.98
CA GLU A 403 8.68 22.51 20.74
C GLU A 403 7.76 21.66 21.61
N GLN A 404 7.42 22.12 22.82
CA GLN A 404 6.52 21.41 23.73
C GLN A 404 5.11 21.32 23.18
N TYR A 405 4.68 22.37 22.47
CA TYR A 405 3.31 22.53 21.98
C TYR A 405 3.23 22.46 20.45
N THR A 406 4.12 21.68 19.83
CA THR A 406 4.17 21.46 18.39
C THR A 406 3.82 20.02 18.04
N TYR A 407 2.86 19.81 17.14
CA TYR A 407 2.27 18.48 16.90
C TYR A 407 2.06 18.20 15.42
N GLN A 408 1.99 16.92 15.01
CA GLN A 408 1.70 16.54 13.61
C GLN A 408 0.22 16.68 13.23
N THR A 409 -0.66 16.83 14.21
CA THR A 409 -2.10 17.07 14.02
C THR A 409 -2.52 18.30 14.82
N PRO A 410 -3.46 19.13 14.33
CA PRO A 410 -4.01 20.23 15.12
C PRO A 410 -5.03 19.74 16.17
N LEU A 411 -5.55 18.52 16.03
CA LEU A 411 -6.56 17.96 16.94
C LEU A 411 -5.89 17.12 18.03
N GLN A 412 -5.80 17.67 19.24
CA GLN A 412 -5.05 17.06 20.35
C GLN A 412 -5.92 16.21 21.27
N HIS A 413 -7.22 16.50 21.34
CA HIS A 413 -8.16 15.85 22.24
C HIS A 413 -9.41 15.37 21.50
N ARG A 414 -10.08 14.37 22.09
CA ARG A 414 -11.34 13.83 21.57
C ARG A 414 -12.43 14.92 21.63
N GLY A 415 -13.00 15.27 20.49
CA GLY A 415 -14.03 16.32 20.39
C GLY A 415 -13.49 17.70 20.00
N ASP A 416 -12.19 17.79 19.68
CA ASP A 416 -11.63 18.95 19.00
C ASP A 416 -12.16 19.02 17.57
N ASP A 417 -12.43 20.24 17.11
CA ASP A 417 -12.94 20.54 15.78
C ASP A 417 -12.05 21.60 15.11
N LEU A 418 -11.51 21.28 13.94
CA LEU A 418 -10.74 22.22 13.14
C LEU A 418 -11.72 23.14 12.42
N LEU A 419 -11.86 24.38 12.88
CA LEU A 419 -12.87 25.30 12.37
C LEU A 419 -12.47 25.94 11.04
N VAL A 420 -11.20 26.35 10.92
CA VAL A 420 -10.67 27.02 9.73
C VAL A 420 -9.13 26.95 9.74
N GLU A 421 -8.52 26.85 8.55
CA GLU A 421 -7.08 27.00 8.38
C GLU A 421 -6.76 27.73 7.07
N ASP A 422 -5.56 28.30 7.00
CA ASP A 422 -4.97 28.78 5.76
C ASP A 422 -3.55 28.23 5.57
N LYS A 423 -2.73 28.96 4.81
CA LYS A 423 -1.34 28.58 4.55
C LYS A 423 -0.50 28.52 5.84
N ASP A 424 -0.73 29.43 6.77
CA ASP A 424 0.17 29.71 7.89
C ASP A 424 -0.48 29.43 9.26
N PHE A 425 -1.81 29.48 9.37
CA PHE A 425 -2.55 29.34 10.63
C PHE A 425 -3.65 28.28 10.58
N ALA A 426 -3.96 27.71 11.74
CA ALA A 426 -5.13 26.86 11.99
C ALA A 426 -5.83 27.29 13.28
N VAL A 427 -7.16 27.22 13.30
CA VAL A 427 -7.97 27.53 14.48
C VAL A 427 -8.80 26.31 14.87
N VAL A 428 -8.55 25.83 16.08
CA VAL A 428 -9.18 24.63 16.63
C VAL A 428 -10.12 25.03 17.76
N TYR A 429 -11.30 24.43 17.79
CA TYR A 429 -12.22 24.54 18.91
C TYR A 429 -12.26 23.24 19.68
N ASN A 430 -12.03 23.33 20.99
CA ASN A 430 -12.09 22.18 21.89
C ASN A 430 -13.41 22.17 22.65
N GLY A 431 -14.36 21.36 22.15
CA GLY A 431 -15.69 21.22 22.75
C GLY A 431 -15.74 20.42 24.05
N SER A 432 -14.67 19.68 24.37
CA SER A 432 -14.64 18.72 25.47
C SER A 432 -14.14 19.29 26.81
N VAL A 433 -13.42 20.42 26.78
CA VAL A 433 -12.96 21.16 27.99
C VAL A 433 -13.62 22.54 28.14
N GLY A 434 -14.95 22.59 28.01
CA GLY A 434 -15.72 23.81 28.27
C GLY A 434 -15.69 24.85 27.13
N GLY A 435 -15.22 24.47 25.93
CA GLY A 435 -15.34 25.23 24.70
C GLY A 435 -14.16 26.14 24.32
N THR A 436 -12.93 25.76 24.60
CA THR A 436 -11.77 26.65 24.39
C THR A 436 -11.37 26.75 22.92
N TYR A 437 -10.63 27.79 22.54
CA TYR A 437 -10.04 27.92 21.21
C TYR A 437 -8.52 27.82 21.27
N GLU A 438 -7.93 27.20 20.26
CA GLU A 438 -6.49 27.11 20.10
C GLU A 438 -6.10 27.65 18.72
N VAL A 439 -5.17 28.60 18.71
CA VAL A 439 -4.60 29.18 17.49
C VAL A 439 -3.24 28.57 17.29
N MET A 440 -3.01 27.98 16.11
CA MET A 440 -1.80 27.25 15.81
C MET A 440 -1.12 27.80 14.55
N LEU A 441 0.21 27.86 14.57
CA LEU A 441 1.04 28.13 13.40
C LEU A 441 1.45 26.83 12.70
N LYS A 442 1.52 26.87 11.37
CA LYS A 442 1.96 25.75 10.54
C LYS A 442 3.44 25.87 10.23
N TYR A 443 4.18 24.82 10.57
CA TYR A 443 5.59 24.66 10.27
C TYR A 443 5.80 23.47 9.34
N SER A 444 6.70 23.61 8.39
CA SER A 444 7.21 22.50 7.61
C SER A 444 8.12 21.62 8.47
N GLU A 445 8.19 20.32 8.19
CA GLU A 445 9.13 19.41 8.87
C GLU A 445 10.57 19.92 8.82
N GLN A 446 10.99 20.59 7.74
CA GLN A 446 12.34 21.14 7.65
C GLN A 446 12.56 22.26 8.68
N GLU A 447 11.57 23.13 8.89
CA GLU A 447 11.64 24.16 9.94
C GLU A 447 11.70 23.54 11.34
N VAL A 448 10.95 22.46 11.58
CA VAL A 448 11.00 21.72 12.85
C VAL A 448 12.36 21.02 13.03
N ARG A 449 12.91 20.39 11.98
CA ARG A 449 14.26 19.79 11.98
C ARG A 449 15.33 20.83 12.28
N ASP A 450 15.22 22.01 11.68
CA ASP A 450 16.14 23.13 11.93
C ASP A 450 16.03 23.62 13.38
N HIS A 451 14.81 23.61 13.95
CA HIS A 451 14.58 23.93 15.36
C HIS A 451 15.21 22.90 16.30
N ILE A 452 14.99 21.60 16.05
CA ILE A 452 15.60 20.50 16.80
C ILE A 452 17.13 20.62 16.79
N ASN A 453 17.73 20.88 15.62
CA ASN A 453 19.18 21.04 15.52
C ASN A 453 19.72 22.27 16.25
N ARG A 454 18.91 23.33 16.40
CA ARG A 454 19.32 24.60 17.01
C ARG A 454 19.11 24.63 18.52
N TYR A 455 18.02 24.04 19.01
CA TYR A 455 17.55 24.19 20.38
C TYR A 455 17.42 22.87 21.15
N GLY A 456 17.55 21.73 20.46
CA GLY A 456 17.43 20.41 21.08
C GLY A 456 15.98 20.00 21.33
N ILE A 457 15.78 18.97 22.17
CA ILE A 457 14.44 18.41 22.46
C ILE A 457 14.12 18.25 23.95
N ASP A 458 14.87 18.92 24.83
CA ASP A 458 14.69 18.85 26.28
C ASP A 458 13.23 19.07 26.72
N ARG A 459 12.60 20.08 26.11
CA ARG A 459 11.20 20.45 26.35
C ARG A 459 10.40 20.37 25.04
N ALA A 460 10.26 19.16 24.50
CA ALA A 460 9.54 18.90 23.24
C ALA A 460 8.33 17.97 23.39
N SER A 461 7.38 18.09 22.48
CA SER A 461 6.22 17.20 22.34
C SER A 461 6.65 15.79 21.93
N VAL A 462 5.73 14.83 22.01
CA VAL A 462 5.98 13.46 21.54
C VAL A 462 6.28 13.44 20.05
N ASP A 463 5.56 14.22 19.25
CA ASP A 463 5.72 14.25 17.80
C ASP A 463 7.07 14.86 17.36
N VAL A 464 7.54 15.88 18.07
CA VAL A 464 8.87 16.48 17.84
C VAL A 464 9.98 15.51 18.26
N LYS A 465 9.80 14.77 19.36
CA LYS A 465 10.74 13.72 19.80
C LYS A 465 10.80 12.55 18.82
N GLU A 466 9.67 12.11 18.28
CA GLU A 466 9.64 11.06 17.25
C GLU A 466 10.33 11.52 15.95
N LEU A 467 10.14 12.79 15.55
CA LEU A 467 10.88 13.34 14.42
C LEU A 467 12.39 13.38 14.69
N ALA A 468 12.80 13.75 15.91
CA ALA A 468 14.21 13.74 16.29
C ALA A 468 14.83 12.33 16.21
N LYS A 469 14.09 11.29 16.65
CA LYS A 469 14.51 9.88 16.47
C LYS A 469 14.71 9.53 15.00
N ASP A 470 13.78 9.93 14.14
CA ASP A 470 13.85 9.69 12.70
C ASP A 470 15.08 10.39 12.09
N MET A 471 15.40 11.62 12.52
CA MET A 471 16.62 12.33 12.11
C MET A 471 17.90 11.53 12.44
N VAL A 472 17.97 10.88 13.60
CA VAL A 472 19.14 10.07 13.99
C VAL A 472 19.22 8.78 13.17
N VAL A 473 18.09 8.11 12.92
CA VAL A 473 18.04 6.93 12.03
C VAL A 473 18.58 7.28 10.64
N GLU A 474 18.16 8.41 10.08
CA GLU A 474 18.66 8.90 8.78
C GLU A 474 20.16 9.19 8.79
N GLN A 475 20.69 9.77 9.89
CA GLN A 475 22.14 10.00 10.04
C GLN A 475 22.92 8.68 10.07
N PHE A 476 22.46 7.67 10.81
CA PHE A 476 23.10 6.35 10.86
C PHE A 476 22.98 5.57 9.54
N ALA A 477 21.87 5.71 8.81
CA ALA A 477 21.72 5.12 7.47
C ALA A 477 22.76 5.69 6.49
N LYS A 478 23.01 7.02 6.53
CA LYS A 478 24.05 7.67 5.72
C LYS A 478 25.45 7.16 6.07
N LEU A 479 25.74 6.97 7.35
CA LEU A 479 27.04 6.44 7.81
C LEU A 479 27.26 4.98 7.38
N THR A 480 26.21 4.15 7.42
CA THR A 480 26.31 2.73 7.02
C THR A 480 26.75 2.57 5.55
N HIS A 481 26.38 3.50 4.68
CA HIS A 481 26.83 3.51 3.28
C HIS A 481 28.27 3.99 3.07
N GLN A 482 28.85 4.73 4.02
CA GLN A 482 30.19 5.32 3.89
C GLN A 482 31.24 4.55 4.72
N ARG A 483 30.99 4.40 6.02
CA ARG A 483 31.75 3.60 6.99
C ARG A 483 30.99 3.59 8.31
N MET A 484 30.66 2.40 8.83
CA MET A 484 30.05 2.30 10.16
C MET A 484 30.97 2.90 11.23
N PRO A 485 30.43 3.54 12.29
CA PRO A 485 31.21 3.96 13.43
C PRO A 485 31.87 2.75 14.11
N VAL A 486 33.19 2.79 14.24
CA VAL A 486 34.02 1.74 14.84
C VAL A 486 34.81 2.33 16.01
N PHE A 487 34.84 1.60 17.11
CA PHE A 487 35.70 1.88 18.26
C PHE A 487 36.74 0.76 18.40
N GLU A 488 38.02 1.15 18.40
CA GLU A 488 39.14 0.27 18.69
C GLU A 488 39.49 0.42 20.16
N MET A 489 39.31 -0.64 20.94
CA MET A 489 39.57 -0.66 22.38
C MET A 489 41.05 -0.95 22.66
N PRO A 490 41.63 -0.44 23.77
CA PRO A 490 42.99 -0.79 24.21
C PRO A 490 43.23 -2.30 24.36
N SER A 491 42.21 -3.09 24.69
CA SER A 491 42.27 -4.56 24.72
C SER A 491 42.50 -5.21 23.34
N GLY A 492 42.37 -4.45 22.25
CA GLY A 492 42.36 -4.94 20.87
C GLY A 492 40.96 -5.33 20.36
N ASP A 493 39.91 -5.19 21.18
CA ASP A 493 38.52 -5.42 20.74
C ASP A 493 38.07 -4.33 19.74
N ILE A 494 37.32 -4.77 18.73
CA ILE A 494 36.70 -3.87 17.73
C ILE A 494 35.19 -3.89 17.95
N LEU A 495 34.63 -2.72 18.28
CA LEU A 495 33.21 -2.53 18.54
C LEU A 495 32.59 -1.60 17.50
N TYR A 496 31.33 -1.84 17.17
CA TYR A 496 30.55 -1.07 16.20
C TYR A 496 29.35 -0.44 16.89
N ALA A 497 28.99 0.78 16.52
CA ALA A 497 27.82 1.47 17.04
C ALA A 497 26.69 1.56 16.02
N THR A 498 25.47 1.32 16.47
CA THR A 498 24.23 1.55 15.71
C THR A 498 23.19 2.22 16.60
N TYR A 499 22.35 3.05 16.00
CA TYR A 499 21.23 3.65 16.73
C TYR A 499 20.03 2.71 16.79
N ASN A 500 19.52 2.49 18.01
CA ASN A 500 18.31 1.72 18.28
C ASN A 500 17.15 2.69 18.56
N ARG A 501 16.27 2.84 17.56
CA ARG A 501 15.13 3.76 17.62
C ARG A 501 14.13 3.42 18.74
N GLU A 502 13.94 2.14 19.05
CA GLU A 502 12.99 1.70 20.08
C GLU A 502 13.49 2.01 21.49
N LYS A 503 14.78 1.81 21.73
CA LYS A 503 15.42 2.08 23.03
C LYS A 503 15.86 3.53 23.21
N ASP A 504 15.85 4.31 22.13
CA ASP A 504 16.38 5.68 22.10
C ASP A 504 17.85 5.74 22.56
N ALA A 505 18.66 4.82 22.03
CA ALA A 505 20.02 4.55 22.51
C ALA A 505 20.97 4.11 21.40
N LEU A 506 22.26 4.36 21.61
CA LEU A 506 23.37 3.81 20.84
C LEU A 506 23.72 2.42 21.36
N ASP A 507 23.37 1.40 20.58
CA ASP A 507 23.77 0.02 20.81
C ASP A 507 25.18 -0.20 20.25
N VAL A 508 26.08 -0.72 21.09
CA VAL A 508 27.48 -0.99 20.77
C VAL A 508 27.78 -2.47 20.93
N GLY A 509 28.43 -3.08 19.94
CA GLY A 509 28.70 -4.51 19.97
C GLY A 509 29.66 -5.00 18.89
N SER A 510 29.90 -6.31 18.88
CA SER A 510 30.68 -6.98 17.84
C SER A 510 29.78 -7.35 16.66
N VAL A 511 30.27 -7.26 15.43
CA VAL A 511 29.51 -7.70 14.25
C VAL A 511 29.59 -9.22 14.12
N CYS A 512 28.45 -9.88 13.94
CA CYS A 512 28.35 -11.31 13.65
C CYS A 512 27.50 -11.56 12.39
N ASN A 513 27.44 -12.81 11.93
CA ASN A 513 26.66 -13.19 10.73
C ASN A 513 25.15 -12.91 10.87
N ALA A 514 24.64 -12.66 12.08
CA ALA A 514 23.24 -12.34 12.37
C ALA A 514 22.97 -10.85 12.65
N GLY A 515 23.98 -9.97 12.50
CA GLY A 515 23.88 -8.54 12.80
C GLY A 515 24.81 -8.08 13.92
N LEU A 516 24.47 -6.97 14.59
CA LEU A 516 25.24 -6.46 15.72
C LEU A 516 24.91 -7.25 16.98
N ALA A 517 25.91 -7.95 17.55
CA ALA A 517 25.80 -8.57 18.86
C ALA A 517 26.03 -7.50 19.94
N VAL A 518 24.94 -6.83 20.33
CA VAL A 518 24.93 -5.72 21.30
C VAL A 518 25.51 -6.17 22.64
N ARG A 519 26.53 -5.46 23.11
CA ARG A 519 27.16 -5.64 24.44
C ARG A 519 26.80 -4.50 25.39
N HIS A 520 26.73 -3.27 24.86
CA HIS A 520 26.45 -2.05 25.62
C HIS A 520 25.39 -1.21 24.92
N SER A 521 24.66 -0.41 25.69
CA SER A 521 23.64 0.49 25.18
C SER A 521 23.70 1.80 25.97
N PHE A 522 23.81 2.93 25.27
CA PHE A 522 23.97 4.25 25.87
C PHE A 522 22.87 5.20 25.37
N PRO A 523 22.19 5.96 26.24
CA PRO A 523 21.17 6.93 25.81
C PRO A 523 21.71 7.92 24.78
N TYR A 524 20.89 8.28 23.80
CA TYR A 524 21.24 9.30 22.81
C TYR A 524 20.93 10.71 23.33
N ASP A 525 21.89 11.62 23.26
CA ASP A 525 21.72 13.03 23.61
C ASP A 525 21.46 13.87 22.35
N TYR A 526 20.23 14.31 22.19
CA TYR A 526 19.77 15.12 21.06
C TYR A 526 20.24 16.58 21.11
N ASN A 527 20.75 17.05 22.24
CA ASN A 527 21.35 18.38 22.35
C ASN A 527 22.82 18.39 21.91
N SER A 528 23.37 17.20 21.64
CA SER A 528 24.73 16.99 21.19
C SER A 528 24.77 16.49 19.76
N THR A 529 25.86 16.78 19.04
CA THR A 529 26.06 16.23 17.70
C THR A 529 26.29 14.72 17.77
N LEU A 530 26.13 14.03 16.63
CA LEU A 530 26.40 12.60 16.54
C LEU A 530 27.85 12.26 16.93
N ASP A 531 28.83 13.08 16.51
CA ASP A 531 30.23 12.87 16.86
C ASP A 531 30.47 13.00 18.38
N THR A 532 29.84 13.98 19.03
CA THR A 532 29.91 14.14 20.49
C THR A 532 29.29 12.96 21.23
N ASN A 533 28.16 12.45 20.74
CA ASN A 533 27.53 11.24 21.27
C ASN A 533 28.45 10.02 21.14
N LEU A 534 29.05 9.82 19.96
CA LEU A 534 29.98 8.71 19.72
C LEU A 534 31.25 8.84 20.55
N GLN A 535 31.77 10.06 20.73
CA GLN A 535 32.93 10.32 21.59
C GLN A 535 32.60 9.99 23.05
N ALA A 536 31.46 10.44 23.57
CA ALA A 536 31.04 10.15 24.94
C ALA A 536 30.86 8.64 25.18
N VAL A 537 30.35 7.92 24.18
CA VAL A 537 30.28 6.45 24.20
C VAL A 537 31.69 5.84 24.25
N ASN A 538 32.60 6.30 23.40
CA ASN A 538 33.98 5.81 23.38
C ASN A 538 34.70 6.06 24.73
N GLU A 539 34.54 7.23 25.33
CA GLU A 539 35.11 7.54 26.65
C GLU A 539 34.59 6.58 27.72
N LYS A 540 33.27 6.36 27.77
CA LYS A 540 32.66 5.39 28.70
C LYS A 540 33.12 3.96 28.48
N LEU A 541 33.32 3.54 27.22
CA LEU A 541 33.83 2.20 26.91
C LEU A 541 35.28 2.02 27.40
N ASN A 542 36.13 3.05 27.25
CA ASN A 542 37.52 3.02 27.74
C ASN A 542 37.63 2.99 29.28
N GLU A 543 36.58 3.40 29.99
CA GLU A 543 36.52 3.30 31.45
C GLU A 543 36.21 1.88 31.94
N LEU A 544 35.64 1.00 31.09
CA LEU A 544 35.27 -0.37 31.47
C LEU A 544 36.51 -1.26 31.59
N ASP A 545 36.60 -2.01 32.69
CA ASP A 545 37.74 -2.89 32.97
C ASP A 545 37.96 -3.96 31.90
N GLU A 546 36.91 -4.42 31.22
CA GLU A 546 36.98 -5.43 30.14
C GLU A 546 37.69 -4.95 28.87
N TYR A 547 37.86 -3.64 28.68
CA TYR A 547 38.48 -3.05 27.48
C TYR A 547 39.83 -2.37 27.77
N ARG A 548 40.33 -2.46 29.00
CA ARG A 548 41.65 -1.93 29.38
C ARG A 548 42.77 -2.85 28.89
N GLU A 549 43.94 -2.26 28.65
CA GLU A 549 45.15 -2.98 28.26
C GLU A 549 45.54 -4.00 29.36
N GLU A 550 45.62 -5.29 29.04
CA GLU A 550 46.25 -6.26 29.94
C GLU A 550 47.74 -5.88 30.05
N LEU A 551 48.14 -5.29 31.18
CA LEU A 551 49.55 -5.20 31.54
C LEU A 551 50.10 -6.64 31.63
N GLN A 552 50.73 -7.11 30.55
CA GLN A 552 51.61 -8.27 30.62
C GLN A 552 52.70 -7.92 31.64
N GLU A 553 52.60 -8.51 32.83
CA GLU A 553 53.74 -8.67 33.74
C GLU A 553 54.79 -9.54 33.03
N ALA A 554 55.56 -8.92 32.16
CA ALA A 554 56.77 -9.47 31.59
C ALA A 554 57.95 -9.06 32.47
N GLU A 555 58.07 -9.63 33.67
CA GLU A 555 59.36 -9.70 34.36
C GLU A 555 59.45 -10.90 35.30
N TYR A 556 60.63 -11.53 35.30
CA TYR A 556 61.05 -12.72 36.06
C TYR A 556 60.76 -14.10 35.47
N GLY A 557 61.42 -14.37 34.33
CA GLY A 557 61.55 -15.71 33.77
C GLY A 557 62.85 -15.97 33.00
N GLY A 558 64.01 -15.74 33.62
CA GLY A 558 65.31 -16.29 33.20
C GLY A 558 66.14 -15.39 32.26
N GLY A 559 67.45 -15.24 32.44
CA GLY A 559 68.38 -15.78 33.41
C GLY A 559 69.80 -15.35 33.03
N MET A 560 70.74 -15.42 33.97
CA MET A 560 72.16 -15.60 33.62
C MET A 560 72.77 -16.65 34.53
N ARG A 561 73.26 -17.72 33.87
CA ARG A 561 74.32 -18.59 34.37
C ARG A 561 75.61 -17.79 34.46
N ARG A 562 76.22 -17.74 35.64
CA ARG A 562 77.58 -18.26 35.91
C ARG A 562 77.90 -18.17 37.39
#